data_AF-A0A6I4I7A6-F1
#
_entry.id   AF-A0A6I4I7A6-F1
#
_cell.length_a   1.000
_cell.length_b   1.000
_cell.length_c   1.000
_cell.angle_alpha   90.00
_cell.angle_beta   90.00
_cell.angle_gamma   90.00
#
_symmetry.space_group_name_H-M   'P 1'
#
loop_
_entity.id
_entity.type
_entity.pdbx_description
1 polymer ?
#
loop_
_entity_poly.entity_id
_entity_poly.type
_entity_poly.pdbx_seq_one_letter_code
_entity_poly.pdbx_strand_id
1 'polypeptide(L)'
;MYTLITAASSAKAYQLKNQKAGEHVLLGDYLELPEIMLKNGSMVKLPRPESETYPHQMLALCLDHNISTLYLLNMQESNALSPALQLFEEYGITLINAHD
;
A
#
# COMPACT_ATOMS: atom_id res chain seq x y z
N MET A 1 -5.40 10.04 9.10
CA MET A 1 -4.19 9.37 8.57
C MET A 1 -4.48 7.90 8.45
N TYR A 2 -4.22 7.34 7.27
CA TYR A 2 -4.50 5.94 6.94
C TYR A 2 -3.23 5.10 6.89
N THR A 3 -3.39 3.82 7.21
CA THR A 3 -2.39 2.78 6.97
C THR A 3 -2.80 1.98 5.75
N LEU A 4 -1.99 1.99 4.68
CA LEU A 4 -2.19 1.11 3.54
C LEU A 4 -1.45 -0.20 3.76
N ILE A 5 -2.14 -1.32 3.52
CA ILE A 5 -1.58 -2.66 3.49
C ILE A 5 -1.69 -3.16 2.04
N THR A 6 -0.56 -3.45 1.40
CA THR A 6 -0.52 -3.96 0.02
C THR A 6 -0.91 -5.44 -0.05
N ALA A 7 -0.83 -6.06 -1.23
CA ALA A 7 -1.13 -7.47 -1.44
C ALA A 7 -2.50 -7.89 -0.85
N ALA A 8 -3.55 -7.09 -1.03
CA ALA A 8 -4.89 -7.34 -0.49
C ALA A 8 -5.53 -8.66 -0.96
N SER A 9 -5.01 -9.28 -2.02
CA SER A 9 -5.37 -10.64 -2.44
C SER A 9 -4.83 -11.74 -1.51
N SER A 10 -3.86 -11.42 -0.64
CA SER A 10 -3.20 -12.38 0.24
C SER A 10 -3.88 -12.49 1.61
N ALA A 11 -3.85 -13.69 2.21
CA ALA A 11 -4.36 -13.90 3.57
C ALA A 11 -3.61 -13.07 4.63
N LYS A 12 -2.31 -12.82 4.40
CA LYS A 12 -1.45 -12.05 5.32
C LYS A 12 -1.90 -10.60 5.43
N ALA A 13 -2.38 -9.99 4.34
CA ALA A 13 -2.94 -8.64 4.36
C ALA A 13 -4.15 -8.53 5.30
N TYR A 14 -5.07 -9.50 5.25
CA TYR A 14 -6.23 -9.53 6.15
C TYR A 14 -5.85 -9.82 7.59
N GLN A 15 -4.88 -10.70 7.83
CA GLN A 15 -4.36 -10.96 9.18
C GLN A 15 -3.77 -9.68 9.79
N LEU A 16 -2.97 -8.94 9.04
CA LEU A 16 -2.39 -7.68 9.50
C LEU A 16 -3.46 -6.61 9.72
N LYS A 17 -4.47 -6.52 8.85
CA LYS A 17 -5.63 -5.65 9.07
C LYS A 17 -6.35 -5.97 10.37
N ASN A 18 -6.55 -7.26 10.68
CA ASN A 18 -7.22 -7.68 11.91
C ASN A 18 -6.39 -7.39 13.17
N GLN A 19 -5.05 -7.50 13.09
CA GLN A 19 -4.16 -7.10 14.19
C GLN A 19 -4.22 -5.59 14.46
N LYS A 20 -4.54 -4.81 13.43
CA LYS A 20 -4.74 -3.36 13.47
C LYS A 20 -6.20 -2.94 13.63
N ALA A 21 -7.02 -3.82 14.22
CA ALA A 21 -8.44 -3.54 14.45
C ALA A 21 -8.61 -2.23 15.25
N GLY A 22 -9.41 -1.30 14.72
CA GLY A 22 -9.62 0.03 15.31
C GLY A 22 -8.76 1.14 14.70
N GLU A 23 -7.77 0.81 13.86
CA GLU A 23 -7.03 1.79 13.05
C GLU A 23 -7.74 2.08 11.72
N HIS A 24 -7.42 3.22 11.11
CA HIS A 24 -7.86 3.58 9.76
C HIS A 24 -7.03 2.81 8.71
N VAL A 25 -7.39 1.55 8.47
CA VAL A 25 -6.66 0.66 7.56
C VAL A 25 -7.33 0.57 6.20
N LEU A 26 -6.55 0.78 5.14
CA LEU A 26 -6.92 0.59 3.76
C LEU A 26 -6.18 -0.63 3.20
N LEU A 27 -6.88 -1.47 2.44
CA LEU A 27 -6.28 -2.59 1.72
C LEU A 27 -6.09 -2.19 0.25
N GLY A 28 -4.97 -2.58 -0.36
CA GLY A 28 -4.78 -2.38 -1.79
C GLY A 28 -4.01 -3.51 -2.46
N ASP A 29 -4.22 -3.68 -3.75
CA ASP A 29 -3.49 -4.63 -4.59
C ASP A 29 -3.31 -4.10 -6.01
N TYR A 30 -2.19 -4.48 -6.64
CA TYR A 30 -1.94 -4.22 -8.06
C TYR A 30 -2.57 -5.27 -8.97
N LEU A 31 -2.91 -6.44 -8.42
CA LEU A 31 -3.70 -7.48 -9.09
C LEU A 31 -5.15 -7.05 -9.29
N GLU A 32 -5.87 -7.73 -10.17
CA GLU A 32 -7.28 -7.43 -10.41
C GLU A 32 -8.10 -7.63 -9.12
N LEU A 33 -8.81 -6.58 -8.73
CA LEU A 33 -9.70 -6.57 -7.57
C LEU A 33 -11.14 -6.56 -8.08
N PRO A 34 -12.07 -7.25 -7.40
CA PRO A 34 -13.49 -7.19 -7.76
C PRO A 34 -14.00 -5.75 -7.76
N GLU A 35 -14.70 -5.33 -8.82
CA GLU A 35 -15.22 -3.95 -8.95
C GLU A 35 -16.05 -3.50 -7.73
N ILE A 36 -16.77 -4.43 -7.10
CA ILE A 36 -17.60 -4.13 -5.93
C ILE A 36 -16.76 -3.63 -4.74
N MET A 37 -15.53 -4.13 -4.57
CA MET A 37 -14.63 -3.74 -3.49
C MET A 37 -13.92 -2.41 -3.74
N LEU A 38 -13.76 -2.04 -5.02
CA LEU A 38 -13.29 -0.72 -5.42
C LEU A 38 -14.41 0.32 -5.24
N LYS A 39 -15.62 0.01 -5.69
CA LYS A 39 -16.78 0.92 -5.65
C LYS A 39 -17.25 1.24 -4.22
N ASN A 40 -17.15 0.28 -3.30
CA ASN A 40 -17.53 0.48 -1.91
C ASN A 40 -16.41 1.13 -1.06
N GLY A 41 -15.27 1.50 -1.66
CA GLY A 41 -14.15 2.14 -0.99
C GLY A 41 -13.42 1.27 0.04
N SER A 42 -13.70 -0.04 0.08
CA SER A 42 -13.05 -0.95 1.03
C SER A 42 -11.62 -1.29 0.61
N MET A 43 -11.30 -1.08 -0.67
CA MET A 43 -9.98 -1.33 -1.25
C MET A 43 -9.60 -0.27 -2.28
N VAL A 44 -8.29 -0.12 -2.48
CA VAL A 44 -7.72 0.75 -3.52
C VAL A 44 -6.90 -0.08 -4.51
N LYS A 45 -7.08 0.23 -5.80
CA LYS A 45 -6.27 -0.34 -6.86
C LYS A 45 -4.88 0.30 -6.83
N LEU A 46 -3.85 -0.52 -6.69
CA LEU A 46 -2.47 -0.07 -6.68
C LEU A 46 -1.88 -0.07 -8.10
N PRO A 47 -0.90 0.81 -8.37
CA PRO A 47 -0.08 0.73 -9.57
C PRO A 47 0.74 -0.57 -9.58
N ARG A 48 1.24 -0.93 -10.76
CA ARG A 48 2.03 -2.15 -10.94
C ARG A 48 3.49 -1.93 -10.57
N PRO A 49 4.12 -2.79 -9.75
CA PRO A 49 5.51 -2.63 -9.32
C PRO A 49 6.52 -2.72 -10.48
N GLU A 50 6.15 -3.29 -11.62
CA GLU A 50 6.99 -3.34 -12.83
C GLU A 50 7.07 -1.99 -13.58
N SER A 51 6.24 -1.02 -13.22
CA SER A 51 6.27 0.31 -13.84
C SER A 51 7.49 1.10 -13.39
N GLU A 52 8.23 1.71 -14.32
CA GLU A 52 9.38 2.57 -14.01
C GLU A 52 8.97 3.77 -13.12
N THR A 53 7.76 4.28 -13.31
CA THR A 53 7.20 5.37 -12.51
C THR A 53 6.47 4.91 -11.25
N TYR A 54 6.61 3.65 -10.83
CA TYR A 54 5.91 3.09 -9.67
C TYR A 54 6.08 3.92 -8.38
N PRO A 55 7.28 4.40 -8.01
CA PRO A 55 7.44 5.24 -6.82
C PRO A 55 6.61 6.51 -6.83
N HIS A 56 6.54 7.19 -7.97
CA HIS A 56 5.76 8.42 -8.12
C HIS A 56 4.25 8.15 -8.09
N GLN A 57 3.81 7.06 -8.73
CA GLN A 57 2.41 6.65 -8.70
C GLN A 57 1.98 6.28 -7.28
N MET A 58 2.82 5.54 -6.55
CA MET A 58 2.56 5.20 -5.15
C MET A 58 2.57 6.43 -4.25
N LEU A 59 3.49 7.37 -4.45
CA LEU A 59 3.52 8.61 -3.69
C LEU A 59 2.23 9.42 -3.89
N ALA A 60 1.82 9.63 -5.15
CA ALA A 60 0.57 10.32 -5.47
C ALA A 60 -0.64 9.65 -4.80
N LEU A 61 -0.73 8.32 -4.90
CA LEU A 61 -1.76 7.53 -4.23
C LEU A 61 -1.76 7.73 -2.72
N CYS A 62 -0.58 7.76 -2.09
CA CYS A 62 -0.48 8.00 -0.65
C CYS A 62 -1.02 9.37 -0.26
N LEU A 63 -0.67 10.41 -1.02
CA LEU A 63 -1.12 11.77 -0.79
C LEU A 63 -2.64 11.91 -0.97
N ASP A 64 -3.17 11.36 -2.06
CA ASP A 64 -4.61 11.39 -2.40
C ASP A 64 -5.47 10.72 -1.33
N HIS A 65 -4.96 9.64 -0.72
CA HIS A 65 -5.68 8.87 0.30
C HIS A 65 -5.27 9.20 1.75
N ASN A 66 -4.46 10.25 1.97
CA ASN A 66 -3.97 10.64 3.31
C ASN A 66 -3.30 9.48 4.06
N ILE A 67 -2.52 8.67 3.34
CA ILE A 67 -1.77 7.53 3.87
C ILE A 67 -0.47 8.03 4.48
N SER A 68 -0.21 7.64 5.73
CA SER A 68 1.04 7.94 6.44
C SER A 68 1.92 6.69 6.63
N THR A 69 1.36 5.50 6.45
CA THR A 69 2.09 4.24 6.67
C THR A 69 1.75 3.25 5.56
N LEU A 70 2.78 2.64 4.98
CA LEU A 70 2.68 1.65 3.91
C LEU A 70 3.27 0.33 4.38
N TYR A 71 2.47 -0.72 4.48
CA TYR A 71 2.95 -2.07 4.71
C TYR A 71 3.13 -2.79 3.37
N LEU A 72 4.39 -3.02 3.01
CA LEU A 72 4.81 -3.70 1.79
C LEU A 72 4.89 -5.20 2.05
N LEU A 73 3.88 -5.91 1.53
CA LEU A 73 3.70 -7.34 1.70
C LEU A 73 4.29 -8.18 0.57
N ASN A 74 4.77 -7.57 -0.51
CA ASN A 74 5.48 -8.27 -1.58
C ASN A 74 6.90 -7.71 -1.75
N MET A 75 7.88 -8.59 -1.92
CA MET A 75 9.29 -8.20 -2.09
C MET A 75 9.51 -7.34 -3.34
N GLN A 76 8.72 -7.54 -4.40
CA GLN A 76 8.76 -6.71 -5.61
C GLN A 76 8.41 -5.24 -5.31
N GLU A 77 7.42 -4.99 -4.46
CA GLU A 77 7.02 -3.64 -4.07
C GLU A 77 8.10 -2.98 -3.22
N SER A 78 8.66 -3.72 -2.25
CA SER A 78 9.79 -3.28 -1.44
C SER A 78 11.00 -2.91 -2.29
N ASN A 79 11.37 -3.75 -3.26
CA ASN A 79 12.49 -3.49 -4.14
C ASN A 79 12.24 -2.29 -5.05
N ALA A 80 11.02 -2.13 -5.57
CA ALA A 80 10.67 -1.02 -6.43
C ALA A 80 10.63 0.33 -5.68
N LEU A 81 10.33 0.33 -4.38
CA LEU A 81 10.25 1.55 -3.56
C LEU A 81 11.53 1.83 -2.76
N SER A 82 12.41 0.85 -2.58
CA SER A 82 13.67 1.02 -1.85
C SER A 82 14.51 2.22 -2.34
N PRO A 83 14.67 2.47 -3.65
CA PRO A 83 15.43 3.64 -4.13
C PRO A 83 14.75 4.98 -3.81
N ALA A 84 13.46 4.97 -3.48
CA ALA A 84 12.65 6.15 -3.23
C ALA A 84 12.31 6.34 -1.73
N LEU A 85 12.91 5.58 -0.81
CA LEU A 85 12.63 5.66 0.63
C LEU A 85 12.66 7.11 1.16
N GLN A 86 13.74 7.84 0.86
CA GLN A 86 13.89 9.23 1.27
C GLN A 86 12.75 10.13 0.76
N LEU A 87 12.30 9.91 -0.48
CA LEU A 87 11.17 10.67 -1.05
C LEU A 87 9.89 10.45 -0.25
N PHE A 88 9.62 9.24 0.26
CA PHE A 88 8.43 9.01 1.08
C PHE A 88 8.57 9.63 2.48
N GLU A 89 9.75 9.56 3.08
CA GLU A 89 10.03 10.15 4.40
C GLU A 89 9.87 11.67 4.39
N GLU A 90 10.26 12.36 3.32
CA GLU A 90 10.09 13.81 3.14
C GLU A 90 8.62 14.25 3.20
N TYR A 91 7.69 13.37 2.84
CA TYR A 91 6.24 13.61 2.90
C TYR A 91 5.58 12.99 4.14
N GLY A 92 6.37 12.48 5.09
CA GLY A 92 5.87 11.88 6.32
C GLY A 92 5.21 10.52 6.12
N ILE A 93 5.60 9.77 5.08
CA ILE A 93 5.08 8.44 4.78
C ILE A 93 6.12 7.40 5.19
N THR A 94 5.77 6.52 6.13
CA THR A 94 6.64 5.43 6.59
C THR A 94 6.41 4.17 5.76
N LEU A 95 7.47 3.63 5.14
CA LEU A 95 7.44 2.34 4.47
C LEU A 95 7.89 1.23 5.44
N ILE A 96 7.07 0.19 5.60
CA ILE A 96 7.34 -0.97 6.46
C ILE A 96 7.34 -2.22 5.60
N ASN A 97 8.49 -2.90 5.52
CA ASN A 97 8.59 -4.19 4.86
C ASN A 97 8.04 -5.27 5.79
N ALA A 98 7.00 -5.99 5.37
CA ALA A 98 6.38 -7.04 6.18
C ALA A 98 7.07 -8.41 6.01
N HIS A 99 8.28 -8.45 5.44
CA HIS A 99 9.07 -9.67 5.20
C HIS A 99 10.26 -9.84 6.17
N ASP A 100 10.53 -8.83 6.98
CA ASP A 100 11.54 -8.87 8.05
C ASP A 100 10.98 -9.42 9.36
#